data_AF-A0A662W2D4-F1
#
_entry.id   AF-A0A662W2D4-F1
#
_cell.length_a   1.000
_cell.length_b   1.000
_cell.length_c   1.000
_cell.angle_alpha   90.00
_cell.angle_beta   90.00
_cell.angle_gamma   90.00
#
_symmetry.space_group_name_H-M   'P 1'
#
loop_
_entity.id
_entity.type
_entity.pdbx_description
1 polymer ?
#
loop_
_entity_poly.entity_id
_entity_poly.type
_entity_poly.pdbx_seq_one_letter_code
_entity_poly.pdbx_strand_id
1 'polypeptide(L)'
;MNLGYDIRSKGDWEIRYIEVKARSTTGDIALTPNGFKAKRFKEQYWLYIVENVAINPTSYIINNPAEILEVIEKVEAVRFIVPVNE
;
A
#
# COMPACT_ATOMS: atom_id res chain seq x y z
N MET A 1 -9.67 -2.61 -14.07
CA MET A 1 -9.94 -2.95 -12.66
C MET A 1 -8.63 -2.88 -11.91
N ASN A 2 -8.52 -2.03 -10.89
CA ASN A 2 -7.34 -1.96 -10.04
C ASN A 2 -7.69 -2.68 -8.73
N LEU A 3 -7.10 -3.85 -8.50
CA LEU A 3 -7.56 -4.83 -7.49
C LEU A 3 -7.14 -4.46 -6.05
N GLY A 4 -6.21 -3.51 -5.92
CA GLY A 4 -5.66 -3.04 -4.64
C GLY A 4 -4.55 -3.92 -4.05
N TYR A 5 -3.99 -4.81 -4.87
CA TYR A 5 -2.84 -5.64 -4.54
C TYR A 5 -2.05 -5.92 -5.83
N ASP A 6 -0.76 -6.20 -5.69
CA ASP A 6 0.16 -6.50 -6.78
C ASP A 6 0.23 -8.00 -7.09
N ILE A 7 0.18 -8.83 -6.05
CA ILE A 7 0.35 -10.29 -6.16
C ILE A 7 -0.79 -11.00 -5.43
N ARG A 8 -1.32 -12.04 -6.07
CA ARG A 8 -2.19 -13.03 -5.41
C ARG A 8 -1.42 -14.33 -5.26
N SER A 9 -1.06 -14.67 -4.03
CA SER A 9 -0.43 -15.95 -3.70
C SER A 9 -1.47 -16.91 -3.17
N LYS A 10 -1.54 -18.13 -3.72
CA LYS A 10 -2.44 -19.19 -3.27
C LYS A 10 -1.59 -20.34 -2.74
N GLY A 11 -1.63 -20.56 -1.44
CA GLY A 11 -1.11 -21.77 -0.81
C GLY A 11 -2.22 -22.80 -0.58
N ASP A 12 -1.85 -23.91 0.05
CA ASP A 12 -2.79 -24.99 0.39
C ASP A 12 -3.82 -24.56 1.45
N TRP A 13 -3.43 -23.64 2.33
CA TRP A 13 -4.21 -23.26 3.52
C TRP A 13 -4.65 -21.80 3.53
N GLU A 14 -4.08 -20.96 2.67
CA GLU A 14 -4.38 -19.53 2.65
C GLU A 14 -4.26 -18.92 1.25
N ILE A 15 -4.94 -17.79 1.08
CA ILE A 15 -4.76 -16.90 -0.05
C ILE A 15 -4.26 -15.57 0.51
N ARG A 16 -3.15 -15.07 -0.05
CA ARG A 16 -2.59 -13.76 0.28
C ARG A 16 -2.79 -12.81 -0.89
N TYR A 17 -3.40 -11.66 -0.61
CA TYR A 17 -3.44 -10.50 -1.48
C TYR A 17 -2.34 -9.54 -1.02
N ILE A 18 -1.27 -9.45 -1.79
CA ILE A 18 -0.02 -8.81 -1.39
C ILE A 18 0.15 -7.51 -2.16
N GLU A 19 0.28 -6.41 -1.44
CA GLU A 19 0.81 -5.15 -1.96
C GLU A 19 2.31 -5.08 -1.66
N VAL A 20 3.12 -4.71 -2.65
CA VAL A 20 4.57 -4.59 -2.52
C VAL A 20 4.97 -3.12 -2.59
N LYS A 21 5.79 -2.68 -1.63
CA LYS A 21 6.39 -1.35 -1.60
C LYS A 21 7.89 -1.47 -1.46
N ALA A 22 8.60 -0.84 -2.37
CA ALA A 22 10.05 -0.83 -2.38
C ALA A 22 10.57 0.61 -2.34
N ARG A 23 11.62 0.85 -1.56
CA ARG A 23 12.31 2.14 -1.49
C ARG A 23 13.82 1.97 -1.58
N SER A 24 14.48 2.93 -2.21
CA SER A 24 15.94 3.00 -2.28
C SER A 24 16.59 3.23 -0.92
N THR A 25 15.88 3.92 -0.01
CA THR A 25 16.30 4.25 1.35
C THR A 25 15.20 3.89 2.37
N THR A 26 15.37 4.27 3.63
CA THR A 26 14.34 4.15 4.69
C THR A 26 13.36 5.31 4.68
N GLY A 27 12.15 5.12 5.25
CA GLY A 27 11.19 6.19 5.53
C GLY A 27 9.72 5.83 5.27
N ASP A 28 8.82 6.80 5.45
CA ASP A 28 7.36 6.62 5.35
C ASP A 28 6.93 5.96 4.05
N ILE A 29 5.91 5.11 4.12
CA ILE A 29 5.37 4.38 2.97
C ILE A 29 3.95 4.85 2.66
N ALA A 30 3.76 5.40 1.47
CA ALA A 30 2.45 5.75 0.96
C ALA A 30 1.77 4.54 0.32
N LEU A 31 0.56 4.24 0.76
CA LEU A 31 -0.34 3.34 0.05
C LEU A 31 -1.11 4.12 -1.00
N THR A 32 -1.36 3.48 -2.15
CA THR A 32 -2.26 4.07 -3.15
C THR A 32 -3.70 4.03 -2.62
N PRO A 33 -4.62 4.88 -3.11
CA PRO A 33 -6.03 4.80 -2.73
C PRO A 33 -6.66 3.41 -2.97
N ASN A 34 -6.18 2.68 -3.97
CA ASN A 34 -6.65 1.32 -4.24
C ASN A 34 -6.04 0.30 -3.28
N GLY A 35 -4.76 0.43 -2.92
CA GLY A 35 -4.13 -0.35 -1.86
C GLY A 35 -4.83 -0.14 -0.52
N PHE A 36 -5.23 1.10 -0.20
CA PHE A 36 -6.02 1.37 1.00
C PHE A 36 -7.39 0.69 0.98
N LYS A 37 -8.09 0.65 -0.17
CA LYS A 37 -9.37 -0.08 -0.32
C LYS A 37 -9.22 -1.59 -0.13
N ALA A 38 -8.02 -2.15 -0.31
CA ALA A 38 -7.76 -3.56 -0.13
C ALA A 38 -7.76 -4.01 1.34
N LYS A 39 -7.87 -3.08 2.30
CA LYS A 39 -8.17 -3.38 3.71
C LYS A 39 -9.40 -4.29 3.90
N ARG A 40 -10.32 -4.32 2.94
CA ARG A 40 -11.48 -5.25 2.93
C ARG A 40 -11.08 -6.73 2.98
N PHE A 41 -9.85 -7.07 2.58
CA PHE A 41 -9.34 -8.43 2.60
C PHE A 41 -8.77 -8.83 3.98
N LYS A 42 -8.67 -7.91 4.94
CA LYS A 42 -8.32 -8.15 6.36
C LYS A 42 -7.11 -9.09 6.53
N GLU A 43 -7.28 -10.24 7.16
CA GLU A 43 -6.23 -11.24 7.44
C GLU A 43 -5.66 -11.89 6.17
N GLN A 44 -6.33 -11.74 5.03
CA GLN A 44 -5.82 -12.16 3.72
C GLN A 44 -5.02 -11.06 3.03
N TYR A 45 -4.98 -9.83 3.57
CA TYR A 45 -4.20 -8.72 3.03
C TYR A 45 -2.82 -8.65 3.67
N TRP A 46 -1.80 -8.50 2.84
CA TRP A 46 -0.41 -8.45 3.27
C TRP A 46 0.29 -7.26 2.61
N LEU A 47 1.11 -6.56 3.39
CA LEU A 47 1.99 -5.50 2.89
C LEU A 47 3.43 -5.98 3.02
N TYR A 48 4.12 -6.07 1.87
CA TYR A 48 5.52 -6.45 1.79
C TYR A 48 6.33 -5.20 1.50
N ILE A 49 7.21 -4.84 2.42
CA ILE A 49 8.04 -3.65 2.35
C ILE A 49 9.48 -4.08 2.15
N VAL A 50 10.18 -3.48 1.19
CA VAL A 50 11.63 -3.63 1.03
C VAL A 50 12.28 -2.25 1.06
N GLU A 51 13.09 -2.00 2.08
CA GLU A 51 13.89 -0.78 2.23
C GLU A 51 15.34 -1.01 1.81
N ASN A 52 16.10 0.06 1.60
CA ASN A 52 17.54 0.01 1.31
C ASN A 52 17.89 -0.88 0.09
N VAL A 53 16.99 -0.96 -0.89
CA VAL A 53 17.03 -1.93 -2.01
C VAL A 53 18.34 -1.86 -2.81
N ALA A 54 18.97 -0.68 -2.89
CA ALA A 54 20.19 -0.48 -3.66
C ALA A 54 21.49 -0.75 -2.88
N ILE A 55 21.42 -0.93 -1.55
CA ILE A 55 22.62 -1.01 -0.68
C ILE A 55 22.59 -2.30 0.12
N ASN A 56 21.60 -2.46 1.00
CA ASN A 56 21.43 -3.63 1.85
C ASN A 56 19.94 -3.84 2.14
N PRO A 57 19.24 -4.59 1.27
CA PRO A 57 17.79 -4.71 1.34
C PRO A 57 17.31 -5.24 2.69
N THR A 58 16.35 -4.56 3.30
CA THR A 58 15.68 -5.03 4.53
C THR A 58 14.20 -5.22 4.25
N SER A 59 13.66 -6.40 4.57
CA SER A 59 12.27 -6.76 4.25
C SER A 59 11.39 -6.83 5.49
N TYR A 60 10.20 -6.23 5.41
CA TYR A 60 9.16 -6.31 6.42
C TYR A 60 7.88 -6.89 5.81
N ILE A 61 7.23 -7.79 6.54
CA ILE A 61 6.00 -8.44 6.12
C ILE A 61 4.94 -8.19 7.18
N ILE A 62 3.86 -7.53 6.79
CA ILE A 62 2.80 -7.09 7.71
C ILE A 62 1.48 -7.70 7.26
N ASN A 63 0.85 -8.49 8.14
CA ASN A 63 -0.50 -9.01 7.92
C ASN A 63 -1.53 -8.00 8.42
N ASN A 64 -2.63 -7.84 7.68
CA ASN A 64 -3.69 -6.89 8.02
C ASN A 64 -3.15 -5.51 8.43
N PRO A 65 -2.37 -4.84 7.55
CA PRO A 65 -1.73 -3.56 7.87
C PRO A 65 -2.73 -2.47 8.28
N ALA A 66 -4.01 -2.58 7.92
CA ALA A 66 -5.04 -1.62 8.29
C ALA A 66 -5.42 -1.64 9.79
N GLU A 67 -5.20 -2.75 10.48
CA GLU A 67 -5.41 -2.87 11.94
C GLU A 67 -4.14 -2.55 12.74
N ILE A 68 -2.97 -2.60 12.10
CA ILE A 68 -1.67 -2.45 12.76
C ILE A 68 -1.06 -1.06 12.54
N LEU A 69 -1.22 -0.50 11.35
CA LEU A 69 -0.59 0.77 10.97
C LEU A 69 -1.54 1.93 11.18
N GLU A 70 -1.06 2.98 11.85
CA GLU A 70 -1.71 4.27 11.82
C GLU A 70 -1.60 4.87 10.42
N VAL A 71 -2.74 5.04 9.76
CA VAL A 71 -2.78 5.66 8.43
C VAL A 71 -3.00 7.16 8.59
N ILE A 72 -1.98 7.93 8.24
CA ILE A 72 -2.10 9.40 8.15
C ILE A 72 -2.65 9.72 6.76
N GLU A 73 -3.91 10.16 6.71
CA GLU A 73 -4.54 10.58 5.45
C GLU A 73 -3.93 11.91 5.00
N LYS A 74 -3.05 11.85 4.01
CA LYS A 74 -2.45 13.05 3.41
C LYS A 74 -3.37 13.56 2.30
N VAL A 75 -4.03 14.69 2.53
CA VAL A 75 -4.84 15.37 1.50
C VAL A 75 -3.88 15.94 0.44
N GLU A 76 -3.66 15.21 -0.65
CA GLU A 76 -2.68 15.60 -1.67
C GLU A 76 -3.15 16.69 -2.64
N ALA A 77 -4.46 16.93 -2.78
CA ALA A 77 -4.96 17.95 -3.70
C ALA A 77 -6.31 18.57 -3.29
N VAL A 78 -6.30 19.89 -3.11
CA VAL A 78 -7.50 20.74 -3.25
C VAL A 78 -7.49 21.26 -4.69
N ARG A 79 -8.51 20.92 -5.49
CA ARG A 79 -8.66 21.46 -6.85
C ARG A 79 -9.64 22.63 -6.81
N PHE A 80 -9.19 23.80 -7.23
CA PHE A 80 -10.06 24.95 -7.48
C PHE A 80 -10.41 25.00 -8.96
N ILE A 81 -11.70 25.13 -9.27
CA ILE A 81 -12.20 25.34 -10.64
C ILE A 81 -12.51 26.82 -10.74
N VAL A 82 -11.85 27.51 -11.68
CA VAL A 82 -12.14 28.91 -11.99
C VAL A 82 -13.06 28.96 -13.22
N PRO A 83 -14.11 29.78 -13.23
CA PRO A 83 -14.96 29.98 -14.41
C PRO A 83 -14.13 30.53 -15.58
N VAL A 84 -14.42 30.07 -16.79
CA VAL A 84 -13.72 30.51 -18.03
C VAL A 84 -14.07 31.96 -18.42
N ASN A 85 -14.99 32.61 -17.70
CA ASN A 85 -15.62 33.87 -18.12
C ASN A 85 -15.26 35.05 -17.20
N GLU A 86 -13.97 35.29 -16.97
CA GLU A 86 -13.44 36.61 -16.55
C GLU A 86 -12.57 37.20 -17.65
#